data_AF-A0A399NFJ6-F1
#
_entry.id   AF-A0A399NFJ6-F1
#
_cell.length_a   1.000
_cell.length_b   1.000
_cell.length_c   1.000
_cell.angle_alpha   90.00
_cell.angle_beta   90.00
_cell.angle_gamma   90.00
#
_symmetry.space_group_name_H-M   'P 1'
#
loop_
_entity.id
_entity.type
_entity.pdbx_description
1 polymer ?
#
loop_
_entity_poly.entity_id
_entity_poly.type
_entity_poly.pdbx_seq_one_letter_code
_entity_poly.pdbx_strand_id
1 'polypeptide(L)'
;MTRPDASPARPAAARPPRSSSRRPMSATLLAAFRATVVVLVFSLVVGGLTSPAQGFLPSWMSSLANSAGGWSMLAFLGVWLSRARPLLGAVLGAVSFVAMVEAYGVVSLWRGFFLADPLSSMWIPIGLVAGPFIGLAAALVRHASRRWTIAGVAVLSAVLVAEGIHGLTVVAETTSPVYWTLEIVLATGFLAAAVLRGRRPADDAQGRVARS
;
A
#
# COMPACT_ATOMS: atom_id res chain seq x y z
N MET A 1 -65.26 19.63 37.01
CA MET A 1 -63.79 19.52 36.95
C MET A 1 -63.43 18.30 36.12
N THR A 2 -63.20 18.48 34.83
CA THR A 2 -62.95 17.44 33.83
C THR A 2 -61.49 17.46 33.41
N ARG A 3 -60.74 16.38 33.67
CA ARG A 3 -59.54 16.01 32.90
C ARG A 3 -60.01 15.47 31.55
N PRO A 4 -59.38 15.84 30.42
CA PRO A 4 -58.32 14.96 29.90
C PRO A 4 -57.25 15.71 29.06
N ASP A 5 -56.08 15.09 28.90
CA ASP A 5 -55.29 15.13 27.65
C ASP A 5 -54.15 14.10 27.78
N ALA A 6 -54.48 12.84 27.50
CA ALA A 6 -53.49 11.80 27.27
C ALA A 6 -53.21 11.75 25.77
N SER A 7 -52.09 12.33 25.35
CA SER A 7 -51.58 12.19 23.98
C SER A 7 -51.29 10.72 23.67
N PRO A 8 -51.81 10.15 22.56
CA PRO A 8 -51.51 8.79 22.18
C PRO A 8 -50.05 8.67 21.73
N ALA A 9 -49.31 7.77 22.39
CA ALA A 9 -47.95 7.40 22.01
C ALA A 9 -47.94 6.87 20.56
N ARG A 10 -47.16 7.52 19.69
CA ARG A 10 -46.89 7.04 18.33
C ARG A 10 -46.24 5.65 18.40
N PRO A 11 -46.79 4.61 17.76
CA PRO A 11 -46.13 3.31 17.69
C PRO A 11 -44.80 3.45 16.95
N ALA A 12 -43.73 3.04 17.61
CA ALA A 12 -42.41 2.95 17.02
C ALA A 12 -42.47 2.02 15.80
N ALA A 13 -42.43 2.60 14.60
CA ALA A 13 -42.41 1.83 13.37
C ALA A 13 -41.22 0.85 13.41
N ALA A 14 -41.55 -0.45 13.40
CA ALA A 14 -40.57 -1.53 13.39
C ALA A 14 -39.61 -1.33 12.22
N ARG A 15 -38.34 -1.06 12.53
CA ARG A 15 -37.29 -0.88 11.53
C ARG A 15 -37.13 -2.21 10.78
N PRO A 16 -37.33 -2.28 9.46
CA PRO A 16 -37.24 -3.54 8.75
C PRO A 16 -35.84 -4.14 8.90
N PRO A 17 -35.72 -5.48 9.02
CA PRO A 17 -34.44 -6.14 9.14
C PRO A 17 -33.59 -5.81 7.92
N ARG A 18 -32.37 -5.29 8.15
CA ARG A 18 -31.39 -5.02 7.10
C ARG A 18 -31.06 -6.34 6.41
N SER A 19 -31.58 -6.55 5.21
CA SER A 19 -31.18 -7.67 4.37
C SER A 19 -29.69 -7.53 4.05
N SER A 20 -28.88 -8.39 4.65
CA SER A 20 -27.46 -8.50 4.35
C SER A 20 -27.34 -9.16 2.97
N SER A 21 -27.38 -8.37 1.90
CA SER A 21 -27.08 -8.89 0.55
C SER A 21 -25.64 -9.39 0.52
N ARG A 22 -25.45 -10.70 0.72
CA ARG A 22 -24.17 -11.36 0.46
C ARG A 22 -23.89 -11.20 -1.03
N ARG A 23 -22.76 -10.59 -1.38
CA ARG A 23 -22.33 -10.53 -2.78
C ARG A 23 -22.27 -11.95 -3.35
N PRO A 24 -22.73 -12.18 -4.59
CA PRO A 24 -22.62 -13.47 -5.22
C PRO A 24 -21.15 -13.89 -5.32
N MET A 25 -20.87 -15.16 -5.05
CA MET A 25 -19.50 -15.73 -5.00
C MET A 25 -18.71 -15.44 -6.29
N SER A 26 -19.39 -15.50 -7.44
CA SER A 26 -18.81 -15.20 -8.77
C SER A 26 -18.23 -13.78 -8.87
N ALA A 27 -18.90 -12.79 -8.29
CA ALA A 27 -18.40 -11.41 -8.28
C ALA A 27 -17.15 -11.24 -7.39
N THR A 28 -17.07 -12.00 -6.30
CA THR A 28 -15.88 -12.01 -5.42
C THR A 28 -14.69 -12.67 -6.13
N LEU A 29 -14.91 -13.80 -6.81
CA LEU A 29 -13.87 -14.49 -7.57
C LEU A 29 -13.35 -13.65 -8.73
N LEU A 30 -14.24 -13.01 -9.51
CA LEU A 30 -13.84 -12.12 -10.60
C LEU A 30 -13.04 -10.91 -10.07
N ALA A 31 -13.43 -10.34 -8.93
CA ALA A 31 -12.69 -9.24 -8.32
C ALA A 31 -11.30 -9.69 -7.85
N ALA A 32 -11.18 -10.88 -7.25
CA ALA A 32 -9.90 -11.45 -6.85
C ALA A 32 -9.00 -11.72 -8.07
N PHE A 33 -9.55 -12.36 -9.10
CA PHE A 33 -8.83 -12.62 -10.35
C PHE A 33 -8.31 -11.32 -10.99
N ARG A 34 -9.16 -10.30 -11.13
CA ARG A 34 -8.75 -9.00 -11.66
C ARG A 34 -7.65 -8.36 -10.82
N ALA A 35 -7.75 -8.43 -9.49
CA ALA A 35 -6.71 -7.89 -8.61
C ALA A 35 -5.38 -8.63 -8.81
N THR A 36 -5.41 -9.96 -8.88
CA THR A 36 -4.22 -10.79 -9.15
C THR A 36 -3.59 -10.44 -10.49
N VAL A 37 -4.38 -10.34 -11.57
CA VAL A 37 -3.88 -9.96 -12.90
C VAL A 37 -3.22 -8.58 -12.87
N VAL A 38 -3.86 -7.58 -12.24
CA VAL A 38 -3.28 -6.24 -12.12
C VAL A 38 -1.94 -6.27 -11.40
N VAL A 39 -1.84 -6.98 -10.27
CA VAL A 39 -0.59 -7.06 -9.50
C VAL A 39 0.49 -7.79 -10.28
N LEU A 40 0.18 -8.92 -10.90
CA LEU A 40 1.16 -9.68 -11.68
C LEU A 40 1.67 -8.88 -12.87
N VAL A 41 0.78 -8.31 -13.69
CA VAL A 41 1.19 -7.51 -14.85
C VAL A 41 2.01 -6.31 -14.42
N PHE A 42 1.56 -5.57 -13.40
CA PHE A 42 2.31 -4.43 -12.87
C PHE A 42 3.70 -4.85 -12.39
N SER A 43 3.79 -5.92 -11.61
CA SER A 43 5.05 -6.39 -11.00
C SER A 43 6.03 -6.90 -12.06
N LEU A 44 5.55 -7.68 -13.02
CA LEU A 44 6.39 -8.20 -14.12
C LEU A 44 6.90 -7.06 -15.00
N VAL A 45 6.03 -6.11 -15.36
CA VAL A 45 6.42 -4.95 -16.18
C VAL A 45 7.42 -4.08 -15.45
N VAL A 46 7.11 -3.68 -14.21
CA VAL A 46 8.01 -2.78 -13.47
C VAL A 46 9.32 -3.46 -13.12
N GLY A 47 9.29 -4.68 -12.57
CA GLY A 47 10.51 -5.44 -12.24
C GLY A 47 11.38 -5.70 -13.48
N GLY A 48 10.77 -6.10 -14.60
CA GLY A 48 11.48 -6.29 -15.86
C GLY A 48 12.08 -4.99 -16.39
N LEU A 49 11.34 -3.88 -16.35
CA LEU A 49 11.81 -2.57 -16.81
C LEU A 49 12.91 -1.97 -15.91
N THR A 50 13.00 -2.36 -14.64
CA THR A 50 14.05 -1.88 -13.73
C THR A 50 15.45 -2.18 -14.28
N SER A 51 15.65 -3.34 -14.94
CA SER A 51 16.95 -3.68 -15.52
C SER A 51 17.38 -2.67 -16.60
N PRO A 52 16.67 -2.49 -17.74
CA PRO A 52 17.06 -1.53 -18.75
C PRO A 52 16.99 -0.08 -18.26
N ALA A 53 16.04 0.27 -17.38
CA ALA A 53 15.88 1.64 -16.88
C ALA A 53 17.13 2.14 -16.13
N GLN A 54 17.90 1.27 -15.47
CA GLN A 54 19.16 1.66 -14.83
C GLN A 54 20.14 2.37 -15.78
N GLY A 55 20.11 2.06 -17.09
CA GLY A 55 20.97 2.72 -18.08
C GLY A 55 20.48 4.12 -18.50
N PHE A 56 19.24 4.49 -18.20
CA PHE A 56 18.62 5.75 -18.59
C PHE A 56 18.31 6.66 -17.40
N LEU A 57 18.34 6.13 -16.18
CA LEU A 57 18.07 6.89 -14.97
C LEU A 57 19.21 7.89 -14.70
N PRO A 58 18.88 9.10 -14.21
CA PRO A 58 19.89 10.00 -13.68
C PRO A 58 20.72 9.31 -12.60
N SER A 59 21.99 9.67 -12.47
CA SER A 59 22.93 9.06 -11.50
C SER A 59 22.39 9.08 -10.07
N TRP A 60 21.62 10.11 -9.71
CA TRP A 60 21.00 10.26 -8.40
C TRP A 60 19.81 9.32 -8.15
N MET A 61 19.32 8.61 -9.15
CA MET A 61 18.26 7.59 -9.02
C MET A 61 18.80 6.16 -9.24
N SER A 62 20.11 6.00 -9.45
CA SER A 62 20.74 4.70 -9.69
C SER A 62 20.49 3.70 -8.54
N SER A 63 20.37 4.20 -7.31
CA SER A 63 20.06 3.40 -6.11
C SER A 63 18.67 2.77 -6.12
N LEU A 64 17.73 3.22 -6.96
CA LEU A 64 16.37 2.68 -7.01
C LEU A 64 16.34 1.17 -7.26
N ALA A 65 17.22 0.68 -8.15
CA ALA A 65 17.27 -0.75 -8.48
C ALA A 65 17.74 -1.61 -7.30
N ASN A 66 18.44 -1.02 -6.33
CA ASN A 66 19.01 -1.69 -5.16
C ASN A 66 18.35 -1.26 -3.84
N SER A 67 17.17 -0.63 -3.90
CA SER A 67 16.47 -0.08 -2.73
C SER A 67 15.23 -0.90 -2.39
N ALA A 68 15.23 -1.52 -1.21
CA ALA A 68 14.10 -2.26 -0.66
C ALA A 68 12.86 -1.38 -0.47
N GLY A 69 13.05 -0.12 -0.09
CA GLY A 69 12.02 0.90 0.04
C GLY A 69 11.40 1.29 -1.30
N GLY A 70 12.23 1.52 -2.33
CA GLY A 70 11.77 1.76 -3.69
C GLY A 70 10.91 0.61 -4.22
N TRP A 71 11.35 -0.62 -4.04
CA TRP A 71 10.58 -1.82 -4.42
C TRP A 71 9.32 -1.99 -3.55
N SER A 72 9.37 -1.63 -2.27
CA SER A 72 8.20 -1.60 -1.38
C SER A 72 7.15 -0.59 -1.85
N MET A 73 7.55 0.59 -2.34
CA MET A 73 6.63 1.57 -2.92
C MET A 73 5.93 1.02 -4.16
N LEU A 74 6.67 0.32 -5.01
CA LEU A 74 6.12 -0.30 -6.22
C LEU A 74 5.14 -1.42 -5.88
N ALA A 75 5.50 -2.33 -4.97
CA ALA A 75 4.60 -3.38 -4.48
C ALA A 75 3.33 -2.77 -3.85
N PHE A 76 3.50 -1.74 -3.00
CA PHE A 76 2.39 -1.01 -2.40
C PHE A 76 1.48 -0.42 -3.47
N LEU A 77 2.03 0.25 -4.48
CA LEU A 77 1.27 0.86 -5.57
C LEU A 77 0.51 -0.20 -6.39
N GLY A 78 1.16 -1.30 -6.77
CA GLY A 78 0.54 -2.40 -7.52
C GLY A 78 -0.65 -3.00 -6.76
N VAL A 79 -0.46 -3.33 -5.47
CA VAL A 79 -1.55 -3.85 -4.63
C VAL A 79 -2.64 -2.80 -4.41
N TRP A 80 -2.26 -1.54 -4.18
CA TRP A 80 -3.22 -0.45 -4.05
C TRP A 80 -4.08 -0.34 -5.31
N LEU A 81 -3.48 -0.25 -6.50
CA LEU A 81 -4.15 -0.17 -7.81
C LEU A 81 -5.09 -1.35 -8.09
N SER A 82 -4.72 -2.55 -7.63
CA SER A 82 -5.52 -3.78 -7.78
C SER A 82 -6.87 -3.73 -7.06
N ARG A 83 -7.00 -2.85 -6.05
CA ARG A 83 -8.17 -2.74 -5.17
C ARG A 83 -8.44 -4.01 -4.35
N ALA A 84 -7.45 -4.88 -4.18
CA ALA A 84 -7.57 -6.07 -3.34
C ALA A 84 -8.04 -5.73 -1.92
N ARG A 85 -8.80 -6.65 -1.32
CA ARG A 85 -9.21 -6.56 0.09
C ARG A 85 -8.03 -6.95 1.00
N PRO A 86 -7.98 -6.52 2.27
CA PRO A 86 -6.82 -6.67 3.16
C PRO A 86 -6.10 -8.04 3.12
N LEU A 87 -6.83 -9.15 3.29
CA LEU A 87 -6.22 -10.49 3.27
C LEU A 87 -5.61 -10.85 1.90
N LEU A 88 -6.35 -10.59 0.81
CA LEU A 88 -5.82 -10.80 -0.53
C LEU A 88 -4.67 -9.83 -0.82
N GLY A 89 -4.74 -8.60 -0.33
CA GLY A 89 -3.67 -7.61 -0.44
C GLY A 89 -2.37 -8.10 0.16
N ALA A 90 -2.41 -8.72 1.34
CA ALA A 90 -1.22 -9.33 1.95
C ALA A 90 -0.60 -10.41 1.05
N VAL A 91 -1.40 -11.36 0.57
CA VAL A 91 -0.92 -12.41 -0.35
C VAL A 91 -0.33 -11.80 -1.62
N LEU A 92 -1.04 -10.84 -2.22
CA LEU A 92 -0.61 -10.18 -3.44
C LEU A 92 0.65 -9.33 -3.24
N GLY A 93 0.91 -8.82 -2.03
CA GLY A 93 2.16 -8.15 -1.70
C GLY A 93 3.36 -9.10 -1.80
N ALA A 94 3.26 -10.31 -1.23
CA ALA A 94 4.29 -11.34 -1.38
C ALA A 94 4.50 -11.74 -2.84
N VAL A 95 3.40 -11.98 -3.57
CA VAL A 95 3.43 -12.30 -5.00
C VAL A 95 4.08 -11.19 -5.81
N SER A 96 3.80 -9.92 -5.47
CA SER A 96 4.37 -8.76 -6.16
C SER A 96 5.89 -8.72 -6.04
N PHE A 97 6.45 -8.90 -4.83
CA PHE A 97 7.90 -8.95 -4.64
C PHE A 97 8.56 -10.07 -5.43
N VAL A 98 8.04 -11.30 -5.31
CA VAL A 98 8.58 -12.45 -6.06
C VAL A 98 8.52 -12.17 -7.56
N ALA A 99 7.38 -11.73 -8.09
CA ALA A 99 7.22 -11.44 -9.51
C ALA A 99 8.16 -10.33 -10.01
N MET A 100 8.36 -9.26 -9.22
CA MET A 100 9.30 -8.21 -9.59
C MET A 100 10.75 -8.73 -9.62
N VAL A 101 11.16 -9.53 -8.61
CA VAL A 101 12.53 -10.04 -8.51
C VAL A 101 12.83 -10.99 -9.66
N GLU A 102 11.91 -11.91 -9.95
CA GLU A 102 12.05 -12.86 -11.05
C GLU A 102 12.04 -12.14 -12.40
N ALA A 103 11.14 -11.18 -12.62
CA ALA A 103 11.12 -10.41 -13.86
C ALA A 103 12.42 -9.60 -14.06
N TYR A 104 12.92 -8.99 -13.00
CA TYR A 104 14.21 -8.30 -13.01
C TYR A 104 15.35 -9.26 -13.36
N GLY A 105 15.39 -10.45 -12.75
CA GLY A 105 16.37 -11.48 -13.03
C GLY A 105 16.33 -11.94 -14.49
N VAL A 106 15.15 -12.30 -14.99
CA VAL A 106 14.95 -12.74 -16.38
C VAL A 106 15.41 -11.68 -17.39
N VAL A 107 14.98 -10.42 -17.23
CA VAL A 107 15.38 -9.35 -18.16
C VAL A 107 16.87 -9.03 -18.04
N SER A 108 17.44 -9.14 -16.83
CA SER A 108 18.88 -8.97 -16.64
C SER A 108 19.68 -10.07 -17.34
N LEU A 109 19.22 -11.33 -17.29
CA LEU A 109 19.81 -12.45 -18.02
C LEU A 109 19.74 -12.24 -19.54
N TRP A 110 18.61 -11.77 -20.07
CA TRP A 110 18.48 -11.42 -21.49
C TRP A 110 19.44 -10.32 -21.94
N ARG A 111 19.88 -9.48 -21.00
CA ARG A 111 20.86 -8.41 -21.22
C ARG A 111 22.30 -8.84 -20.92
N GLY A 112 22.53 -10.11 -20.58
CA GLY A 112 23.87 -10.66 -20.30
C GLY A 112 24.36 -10.44 -18.86
N PHE A 113 23.51 -9.98 -17.94
CA PHE A 113 23.83 -9.83 -16.52
C PHE A 113 23.37 -11.05 -15.74
N PHE A 114 24.26 -11.64 -14.94
CA PHE A 114 23.91 -12.74 -14.04
C PHE A 114 23.44 -12.20 -12.67
N LEU A 115 22.40 -12.81 -12.10
CA LEU A 115 21.88 -12.45 -10.77
C LEU A 115 21.88 -13.65 -9.81
N ALA A 116 21.02 -14.63 -10.08
CA ALA A 116 20.88 -15.89 -9.34
C ALA A 116 19.96 -16.83 -10.15
N ASP A 117 19.93 -18.11 -9.80
CA ASP A 117 18.94 -19.05 -10.34
C ASP A 117 17.51 -18.65 -9.93
N PRO A 118 16.46 -19.05 -10.68
CA PRO A 118 15.08 -18.71 -10.35
C PRO A 118 14.71 -19.06 -8.91
N LEU A 119 14.04 -18.13 -8.22
CA LEU A 119 13.59 -18.25 -6.83
C LEU A 119 14.69 -18.47 -5.78
N SER A 120 15.98 -18.34 -6.16
CA SER A 120 17.11 -18.55 -5.26
C SER A 120 17.75 -17.26 -4.74
N SER A 121 17.32 -16.11 -5.25
CA SER A 121 17.84 -14.80 -4.80
C SER A 121 17.54 -14.56 -3.33
N MET A 122 18.50 -13.96 -2.60
CA MET A 122 18.30 -13.54 -1.21
C MET A 122 17.09 -12.60 -1.02
N TRP A 123 16.66 -11.92 -2.08
CA TRP A 123 15.50 -11.04 -2.07
C TRP A 123 14.15 -11.77 -2.00
N ILE A 124 14.10 -13.05 -2.39
CA ILE A 124 12.88 -13.87 -2.35
C ILE A 124 12.38 -14.05 -0.91
N PRO A 125 13.17 -14.57 0.06
CA PRO A 125 12.70 -14.69 1.43
C PRO A 125 12.37 -13.33 2.06
N ILE A 126 13.14 -12.29 1.76
CA ILE A 126 12.86 -10.91 2.24
C ILE A 126 11.49 -10.45 1.72
N GLY A 127 11.22 -10.64 0.42
CA GLY A 127 9.95 -10.29 -0.22
C GLY A 127 8.77 -11.10 0.29
N LEU A 128 8.97 -12.39 0.61
CA LEU A 128 7.94 -13.24 1.21
C LEU A 128 7.59 -12.82 2.64
N VAL A 129 8.54 -12.25 3.39
CA VAL A 129 8.31 -11.74 4.75
C VAL A 129 7.73 -10.32 4.73
N ALA A 130 8.34 -9.40 3.98
CA ALA A 130 7.93 -7.99 3.94
C ALA A 130 6.64 -7.78 3.12
N GLY A 131 6.48 -8.54 2.02
CA GLY A 131 5.38 -8.41 1.08
C GLY A 131 3.98 -8.46 1.71
N PRO A 132 3.68 -9.41 2.61
CA PRO A 132 2.42 -9.45 3.33
C PRO A 132 2.09 -8.15 4.08
N PHE A 133 3.07 -7.54 4.75
CA PHE A 133 2.86 -6.29 5.48
C PHE A 133 2.64 -5.11 4.54
N ILE A 134 3.43 -5.01 3.47
CA ILE A 134 3.30 -3.94 2.46
C ILE A 134 1.96 -4.04 1.72
N GLY A 135 1.59 -5.25 1.29
CA GLY A 135 0.33 -5.49 0.58
C GLY A 135 -0.90 -5.29 1.47
N LEU A 136 -0.82 -5.69 2.74
CA LEU A 136 -1.85 -5.40 3.73
C LEU A 136 -1.99 -3.89 3.94
N ALA A 137 -0.87 -3.18 4.12
CA ALA A 137 -0.84 -1.74 4.28
C ALA A 137 -1.50 -1.02 3.10
N ALA A 138 -1.18 -1.41 1.86
CA ALA A 138 -1.80 -0.87 0.65
C ALA A 138 -3.32 -1.06 0.63
N ALA A 139 -3.79 -2.26 0.99
CA ALA A 139 -5.21 -2.56 1.04
C ALA A 139 -5.94 -1.83 2.19
N LEU A 140 -5.30 -1.64 3.35
CA LEU A 140 -5.83 -0.86 4.46
C LEU A 140 -5.95 0.61 4.10
N VAL A 141 -4.95 1.19 3.44
CA VAL A 141 -5.01 2.58 2.94
C VAL A 141 -6.20 2.79 2.01
N ARG A 142 -6.56 1.77 1.22
CA ARG A 142 -7.66 1.89 0.25
C ARG A 142 -9.06 1.63 0.81
N HIS A 143 -9.19 0.73 1.79
CA HIS A 143 -10.50 0.21 2.20
C HIS A 143 -10.84 0.40 3.67
N ALA A 144 -9.89 0.75 4.53
CA ALA A 144 -10.08 0.73 5.97
C ALA A 144 -10.58 2.07 6.52
N SER A 145 -10.93 2.07 7.81
CA SER A 145 -11.23 3.29 8.53
C SER A 145 -9.98 4.16 8.66
N ARG A 146 -10.19 5.45 8.96
CA ARG A 146 -9.12 6.46 9.08
C ARG A 146 -7.92 6.02 9.91
N ARG A 147 -8.14 5.38 11.06
CA ARG A 147 -7.05 4.90 11.94
C ARG A 147 -6.16 3.88 11.24
N TRP A 148 -6.77 2.95 10.51
CA TRP A 148 -6.08 1.90 9.77
C TRP A 148 -5.43 2.42 8.48
N THR A 149 -5.99 3.46 7.84
CA THR A 149 -5.31 4.18 6.76
C THR A 149 -4.00 4.79 7.25
N ILE A 150 -4.00 5.45 8.42
CA ILE A 150 -2.78 6.03 9.00
C ILE A 150 -1.77 4.92 9.32
N ALA A 151 -2.21 3.80 9.90
CA ALA A 151 -1.35 2.66 10.17
C ALA A 151 -0.72 2.08 8.88
N GLY A 152 -1.50 1.93 7.81
CA GLY A 152 -0.98 1.46 6.53
C GLY A 152 0.05 2.41 5.91
N VAL A 153 -0.19 3.73 5.97
CA VAL A 153 0.81 4.72 5.52
C VAL A 153 2.07 4.66 6.40
N ALA A 154 1.91 4.47 7.71
CA ALA A 154 3.03 4.39 8.65
C ALA A 154 3.94 3.19 8.36
N VAL A 155 3.39 2.03 7.96
CA VAL A 155 4.19 0.85 7.59
C VAL A 155 5.14 1.17 6.43
N LEU A 156 4.61 1.70 5.31
CA LEU A 156 5.46 2.07 4.18
C LEU A 156 6.45 3.18 4.55
N SER A 157 5.98 4.21 5.27
CA SER A 157 6.82 5.34 5.68
C SER A 157 7.97 4.90 6.59
N ALA A 158 7.74 3.92 7.47
CA ALA A 158 8.77 3.38 8.34
C ALA A 158 9.88 2.66 7.53
N VAL A 159 9.51 1.87 6.51
CA VAL A 159 10.50 1.23 5.62
C VAL A 159 11.35 2.29 4.91
N LEU A 160 10.70 3.31 4.34
CA LEU A 160 11.38 4.36 3.59
C LEU A 160 12.31 5.21 4.47
N VAL A 161 11.88 5.57 5.68
CA VAL A 161 12.74 6.31 6.61
C VAL A 161 13.91 5.43 7.08
N ALA A 162 13.65 4.17 7.42
CA ALA A 162 14.69 3.26 7.89
C ALA A 162 15.75 2.99 6.81
N GLU A 163 15.31 2.73 5.57
CA GLU A 163 16.23 2.55 4.45
C GLU A 163 16.96 3.85 4.11
N GLY A 164 16.29 5.00 4.05
CA GLY A 164 16.97 6.27 3.79
C GLY A 164 18.04 6.61 4.83
N ILE A 165 17.80 6.32 6.12
CA ILE A 165 18.80 6.47 7.19
C ILE A 165 19.98 5.52 6.96
N HIS A 166 19.70 4.25 6.65
CA HIS A 166 20.75 3.27 6.33
C HIS A 166 21.56 3.70 5.10
N GLY A 167 20.88 4.17 4.06
CA GLY A 167 21.44 4.76 2.85
C GLY A 167 22.44 5.86 3.13
N LEU A 168 22.06 6.82 3.97
CA LEU A 168 22.89 7.96 4.36
C LEU A 168 24.03 7.61 5.32
N THR A 169 23.92 6.54 6.09
CA THR A 169 24.90 6.21 7.15
C THR A 169 25.83 5.05 6.82
N VAL A 170 25.46 4.19 5.87
CA VAL A 170 26.21 2.96 5.58
C VAL A 170 26.71 2.92 4.14
N VAL A 171 25.92 3.41 3.17
CA VAL A 171 26.25 3.28 1.73
C VAL A 171 26.36 4.62 0.99
N ALA A 172 26.36 5.74 1.73
CA ALA A 172 26.41 7.08 1.15
C ALA A 172 27.71 7.38 0.39
N GLU A 173 28.80 6.68 0.70
CA GLU A 173 30.09 6.85 0.02
C GLU A 173 30.08 6.29 -1.41
N THR A 174 29.20 5.31 -1.69
CA THR A 174 29.12 4.61 -2.97
C THR A 174 27.83 4.88 -3.74
N THR A 175 26.92 5.68 -3.16
CA THR A 175 25.60 5.97 -3.73
C THR A 175 25.25 7.45 -3.58
N SER A 176 24.25 7.92 -4.33
CA SER A 176 23.84 9.32 -4.24
C SER A 176 23.08 9.62 -2.93
N PRO A 177 23.51 10.60 -2.12
CA PRO A 177 22.79 11.02 -0.92
C PRO A 177 21.41 11.63 -1.24
N VAL A 178 21.21 12.10 -2.48
CA VAL A 178 19.95 12.67 -2.95
C VAL A 178 18.83 11.63 -2.90
N TYR A 179 19.08 10.39 -3.34
CA TYR A 179 18.06 9.33 -3.35
C TYR A 179 17.52 9.06 -1.95
N TRP A 180 18.43 8.82 -1.01
CA TRP A 180 18.09 8.50 0.38
C TRP A 180 17.40 9.66 1.10
N THR A 181 17.81 10.89 0.79
CA THR A 181 17.13 12.09 1.31
C THR A 181 15.71 12.21 0.76
N LEU A 182 15.51 11.98 -0.53
CA LEU A 182 14.17 11.98 -1.15
C LEU A 182 13.27 10.92 -0.51
N GLU A 183 13.81 9.75 -0.22
CA GLU A 183 13.09 8.66 0.43
C GLU A 183 12.54 9.09 1.80
N ILE A 184 13.38 9.69 2.66
CA ILE A 184 12.99 10.21 3.98
C ILE A 184 11.94 11.33 3.85
N VAL A 185 12.14 12.26 2.91
CA VAL A 185 11.26 13.40 2.70
C VAL A 185 9.88 12.93 2.24
N LEU A 186 9.82 12.03 1.26
CA LEU A 186 8.56 11.48 0.75
C LEU A 186 7.82 10.69 1.84
N ALA A 187 8.53 9.86 2.60
CA ALA A 187 7.96 9.11 3.71
C ALA A 187 7.35 10.02 4.78
N THR A 188 8.10 11.02 5.21
CA THR A 188 7.65 12.00 6.21
C THR A 188 6.46 12.80 5.69
N GLY A 189 6.51 13.22 4.42
CA GLY A 189 5.42 13.93 3.75
C GLY A 189 4.14 13.12 3.67
N PHE A 190 4.22 11.84 3.27
CA PHE A 190 3.06 10.96 3.19
C PHE A 190 2.44 10.69 4.56
N LEU A 191 3.27 10.42 5.57
CA LEU A 191 2.79 10.20 6.94
C LEU A 191 2.13 11.47 7.51
N ALA A 192 2.77 12.63 7.36
CA ALA A 192 2.21 13.91 7.78
C ALA A 192 0.87 14.19 7.09
N ALA A 193 0.79 13.98 5.76
CA ALA A 193 -0.45 14.16 5.02
C ALA A 193 -1.57 13.22 5.51
N ALA A 194 -1.26 11.95 5.80
CA ALA A 194 -2.22 10.99 6.34
C ALA A 194 -2.73 11.41 7.73
N VAL A 195 -1.83 11.85 8.62
CA VAL A 195 -2.17 12.34 9.96
C VAL A 195 -2.99 13.63 9.90
N LEU A 196 -2.59 14.60 9.07
CA LEU A 196 -3.29 15.88 8.92
C LEU A 196 -4.68 15.71 8.32
N ARG A 197 -4.80 14.91 7.24
CA ARG A 197 -6.12 14.52 6.72
C ARG A 197 -6.91 13.81 7.81
N GLY A 198 -6.23 12.97 8.59
CA GLY A 198 -6.66 12.26 9.80
C GLY A 198 -7.18 13.13 10.96
N ARG A 199 -6.94 14.45 10.96
CA ARG A 199 -7.48 15.37 11.98
C ARG A 199 -8.79 16.08 11.58
N ARG A 200 -9.16 16.09 10.29
CA ARG A 200 -10.30 16.89 9.75
C ARG A 200 -11.75 16.32 9.86
N PRO A 201 -12.24 15.77 10.99
CA PRO A 201 -13.69 15.65 11.18
C PRO A 201 -14.14 15.86 12.65
N ALA A 202 -13.40 16.63 13.45
CA ALA A 202 -13.79 17.03 14.81
C ALA A 202 -14.30 18.50 14.87
N ASP A 203 -13.75 19.39 14.04
CA ASP A 203 -14.12 20.81 14.02
C ASP A 203 -15.56 21.05 13.52
N ASP A 204 -16.08 20.20 12.63
CA ASP A 204 -17.45 20.34 12.08
C ASP A 204 -18.56 19.91 13.06
N ALA A 205 -18.22 19.11 14.08
CA ALA A 205 -19.17 18.67 15.11
C ALA A 205 -19.24 19.66 16.28
N GLN A 206 -18.11 20.26 16.66
CA GLN A 206 -18.05 21.29 17.71
C GLN A 206 -18.53 22.66 17.22
N GLY A 207 -18.27 23.03 15.96
CA GLY A 207 -18.76 24.27 15.36
C GLY A 207 -20.28 24.32 15.13
N ARG A 208 -20.97 23.17 15.12
CA ARG A 208 -22.42 23.07 14.92
C ARG A 208 -23.22 23.15 16.24
N VAL A 209 -22.63 22.70 17.35
CA VAL A 209 -23.20 22.81 18.71
C VAL A 209 -23.05 24.22 19.28
N ALA A 210 -22.02 24.96 18.87
CA ALA A 210 -21.83 26.36 19.27
C ALA A 210 -22.72 27.38 18.52
N ARG A 211 -23.57 26.93 17.59
CA ARG A 211 -24.47 27.78 16.78
C ARG A 211 -25.97 27.44 16.95
N SER A 212 -26.31 26.62 17.96
CA SER A 212 -27.68 26.28 18.36
C SER A 212 -27.91 26.77 19.79
#